data_AF-A0A376KJU6-F1
#
_entry.id   AF-A0A376KJU6-F1
#
_cell.length_a   1.000
_cell.length_b   1.000
_cell.length_c   1.000
_cell.angle_alpha   90.00
_cell.angle_beta   90.00
_cell.angle_gamma   90.00
#
_symmetry.space_group_name_H-M   'P 1'
#
loop_
_entity.id
_entity.type
_entity.pdbx_description
1 polymer ?
#
loop_
_entity_poly.entity_id
_entity_poly.type
_entity_poly.pdbx_seq_one_letter_code
_entity_poly.pdbx_strand_id
1 'polypeptide(L)'
;MRRLPLAGNGKILDTLATYHEQHRDEPGPGRERLRRMALPMEDEALVLLLIEKMRESGDILSHHGWLHLPDHKAGFSEEQQAIWQKAEPLFGDEPWWVRDLAKETGTDEQAMRLTLRQAAQQGIITAIVKDRYYRNDRIVEFANMIRDLDQECGSTCAADFRDRLGVGRKLAIQILEYF
;
A
#
# COMPACT_ATOMS: atom_id res chain seq x y z
N MET A 1 29.80 -30.15 7.82
CA MET A 1 29.69 -28.69 7.56
C MET A 1 29.23 -28.48 6.12
N ARG A 2 27.92 -28.30 5.88
CA ARG A 2 27.39 -28.03 4.54
C ARG A 2 27.48 -26.54 4.24
N ARG A 3 28.27 -26.16 3.24
CA ARG A 3 28.33 -24.81 2.67
C ARG A 3 27.00 -24.52 1.96
N LEU A 4 26.04 -23.93 2.67
CA LEU A 4 24.81 -23.41 2.06
C LEU A 4 24.71 -21.88 1.87
N PRO A 5 25.59 -21.00 2.40
CA PRO A 5 25.17 -19.60 2.57
C PRO A 5 25.12 -18.78 1.27
N LEU A 6 25.93 -19.07 0.26
CA LEU A 6 26.02 -18.21 -0.94
C LEU A 6 25.16 -18.69 -2.12
N ALA A 7 25.13 -20.00 -2.37
CA ALA A 7 24.32 -20.55 -3.46
C ALA A 7 22.81 -20.55 -3.13
N GLY A 8 22.45 -20.70 -1.85
CA GLY A 8 21.06 -20.63 -1.38
C GLY A 8 20.45 -19.23 -1.53
N ASN A 9 21.22 -18.19 -1.20
CA ASN A 9 20.77 -16.79 -1.30
C ASN A 9 20.38 -16.40 -2.72
N GLY A 10 21.29 -16.65 -3.69
CA GLY A 10 21.02 -16.34 -5.10
C GLY A 10 19.75 -17.04 -5.59
N LYS A 11 19.59 -18.32 -5.27
CA LYS A 11 18.40 -19.09 -5.67
C LYS A 11 17.10 -18.56 -5.07
N ILE A 12 17.12 -18.11 -3.81
CA ILE A 12 15.94 -17.49 -3.17
C ILE A 12 15.60 -16.16 -3.86
N LEU A 13 16.59 -15.30 -4.12
CA LEU A 13 16.37 -14.01 -4.78
C LEU A 13 15.85 -14.19 -6.21
N ASP A 14 16.45 -15.09 -6.99
CA ASP A 14 16.02 -15.37 -8.37
C ASP A 14 14.59 -15.93 -8.41
N THR A 15 14.26 -16.82 -7.46
CA THR A 15 12.89 -17.38 -7.34
C THR A 15 11.89 -16.29 -6.97
N LEU A 16 12.27 -15.38 -6.06
CA LEU A 16 11.44 -14.27 -5.63
C LEU A 16 11.23 -13.25 -6.76
N ALA A 17 12.27 -12.94 -7.54
CA ALA A 17 12.17 -12.11 -8.74
C ALA A 17 11.23 -12.73 -9.78
N THR A 18 11.40 -14.01 -10.08
CA THR A 18 10.53 -14.76 -11.00
C THR A 18 9.07 -14.73 -10.55
N TYR A 19 8.82 -14.86 -9.23
CA TYR A 19 7.47 -14.77 -8.68
C TYR A 19 6.85 -13.41 -8.93
N HIS A 20 7.57 -12.32 -8.66
CA HIS A 20 7.06 -10.98 -8.88
C HIS A 20 6.78 -10.69 -10.35
N GLU A 21 7.57 -11.22 -11.27
CA GLU A 21 7.30 -11.10 -12.71
C GLU A 21 6.01 -11.81 -13.13
N GLN A 22 5.72 -12.97 -12.52
CA GLN A 22 4.52 -13.77 -12.77
C GLN A 22 3.28 -13.21 -12.05
N HIS A 23 3.47 -12.57 -10.90
CA HIS A 23 2.42 -12.09 -10.00
C HIS A 23 2.64 -10.62 -9.65
N ARG A 24 2.61 -9.75 -10.66
CA ARG A 24 2.95 -8.32 -10.52
C ARG A 24 2.03 -7.55 -9.56
N ASP A 25 0.81 -8.05 -9.40
CA ASP A 25 -0.24 -7.52 -8.56
C ASP A 25 -0.18 -8.05 -7.12
N GLU A 26 0.62 -9.08 -6.86
CA GLU A 26 0.81 -9.59 -5.51
C GLU A 26 1.95 -8.86 -4.79
N PRO A 27 1.81 -8.60 -3.48
CA PRO A 27 2.86 -8.02 -2.66
C PRO A 27 4.09 -8.92 -2.56
N GLY A 28 3.96 -10.21 -2.89
CA GLY A 28 5.03 -11.21 -2.83
C GLY A 28 4.53 -12.50 -2.16
N PRO A 29 5.32 -13.57 -2.10
CA PRO A 29 4.91 -14.82 -1.47
C PRO A 29 5.06 -14.77 0.05
N GLY A 30 4.28 -15.61 0.74
CA GLY A 30 4.51 -15.88 2.16
C GLY A 30 5.76 -16.75 2.39
N ARG A 31 6.30 -16.71 3.62
CA ARG A 31 7.57 -17.35 4.00
C ARG A 31 7.66 -18.84 3.63
N GLU A 32 6.65 -19.64 4.00
CA GLU A 32 6.63 -21.08 3.70
C GLU A 32 6.41 -21.38 2.21
N ARG A 33 5.75 -20.47 1.50
CA ARG A 33 5.58 -20.58 0.04
C ARG A 33 6.92 -20.36 -0.65
N LEU A 34 7.66 -19.32 -0.26
CA LEU A 34 8.99 -19.03 -0.81
C LEU A 34 9.97 -20.18 -0.60
N ARG A 35 9.98 -20.79 0.60
CA ARG A 35 10.78 -21.99 0.87
C ARG A 35 10.46 -23.12 -0.13
N ARG A 36 9.18 -23.47 -0.27
CA ARG A 36 8.74 -24.57 -1.16
C ARG A 36 9.07 -24.30 -2.62
N MET A 37 9.10 -23.04 -3.05
CA MET A 37 9.47 -22.67 -4.42
C MET A 37 10.98 -22.71 -4.65
N ALA A 38 11.78 -22.16 -3.72
CA ALA A 38 13.21 -21.99 -3.93
C ALA A 38 14.02 -23.26 -3.60
N LEU A 39 13.71 -23.89 -2.46
CA LEU A 39 14.53 -24.96 -1.86
C LEU A 39 13.65 -26.05 -1.21
N PRO A 40 12.76 -26.73 -1.95
CA PRO A 40 11.81 -27.70 -1.39
C PRO A 40 12.45 -28.95 -0.77
N MET A 41 13.64 -29.33 -1.25
CA MET A 41 14.34 -30.55 -0.81
C MET A 41 15.30 -30.30 0.36
N GLU A 42 15.50 -29.05 0.77
CA GLU A 42 16.39 -28.69 1.86
C GLU A 42 15.66 -28.73 3.21
N ASP A 43 16.46 -28.81 4.28
CA ASP A 43 15.97 -28.75 5.65
C ASP A 43 15.21 -27.44 5.92
N GLU A 44 14.00 -27.57 6.45
CA GLU A 44 13.10 -26.43 6.67
C GLU A 44 13.70 -25.38 7.59
N ALA A 45 14.27 -25.80 8.72
CA ALA A 45 14.80 -24.89 9.71
C ALA A 45 15.98 -24.10 9.14
N LEU A 46 16.82 -24.74 8.34
CA LEU A 46 17.95 -24.07 7.69
C LEU A 46 17.50 -23.04 6.64
N VAL A 47 16.51 -23.36 5.80
CA VAL A 47 16.02 -22.43 4.78
C VAL A 47 15.29 -21.25 5.41
N LEU A 48 14.46 -21.49 6.43
CA LEU A 48 13.77 -20.41 7.14
C LEU A 48 14.73 -19.49 7.88
N LEU A 49 15.78 -20.04 8.52
CA LEU A 49 16.84 -19.24 9.12
C LEU A 49 17.60 -18.42 8.08
N LEU A 50 17.82 -18.95 6.88
CA LEU A 50 18.45 -18.23 5.78
C LEU A 50 17.59 -17.04 5.31
N ILE A 51 16.28 -17.25 5.15
CA ILE A 51 15.33 -16.18 4.79
C ILE A 51 15.32 -15.08 5.85
N GLU A 52 15.35 -15.42 7.15
CA GLU A 52 15.45 -14.39 8.20
C GLU A 52 16.76 -13.62 8.12
N LYS A 53 17.90 -14.28 7.86
CA LYS A 53 19.17 -13.58 7.66
C LYS A 53 19.14 -12.62 6.46
N MET A 54 18.47 -13.00 5.38
CA MET A 54 18.27 -12.14 4.21
C MET A 54 17.32 -10.97 4.50
N ARG A 55 16.39 -11.15 5.45
CA ARG A 55 15.54 -10.06 5.94
C ARG A 55 16.31 -9.09 6.82
N GLU A 56 17.21 -9.60 7.66
CA GLU A 56 18.11 -8.79 8.50
C GLU A 56 19.13 -8.01 7.67
N SER A 57 19.62 -8.57 6.55
CA SER A 57 20.53 -7.87 5.64
C SER A 57 19.85 -6.84 4.74
N GLY A 58 18.52 -6.89 4.62
CA GLY A 58 17.73 -6.01 3.75
C GLY A 58 17.64 -6.48 2.30
N ASP A 59 18.15 -7.67 1.97
CA ASP A 59 18.01 -8.26 0.62
C ASP A 59 16.56 -8.64 0.30
N ILE A 60 15.77 -8.94 1.34
CA ILE A 60 14.33 -9.21 1.28
C ILE A 60 13.63 -8.33 2.33
N LEU A 61 12.56 -7.65 1.92
CA LEU A 61 11.70 -6.92 2.84
C LEU A 61 10.45 -7.73 3.14
N SER A 62 9.80 -7.40 4.27
CA SER A 62 8.51 -7.97 4.60
C SER A 62 7.50 -6.92 5.01
N HIS A 63 6.30 -7.02 4.45
CA HIS A 63 5.16 -6.20 4.82
C HIS A 63 3.94 -7.10 5.08
N HIS A 64 3.37 -7.01 6.29
CA HIS A 64 2.25 -7.87 6.74
C HIS A 64 2.43 -9.39 6.51
N GLY A 65 3.66 -9.89 6.58
CA GLY A 65 3.98 -11.32 6.40
C GLY A 65 4.22 -11.74 4.94
N TRP A 66 4.08 -10.82 3.99
CA TRP A 66 4.50 -11.00 2.60
C TRP A 66 5.99 -10.68 2.47
N LEU A 67 6.72 -11.47 1.72
CA LEU A 67 8.14 -11.25 1.44
C LEU A 67 8.30 -10.68 0.05
N HIS A 68 9.12 -9.67 -0.13
CA HIS A 68 9.37 -9.08 -1.44
C HIS A 68 10.79 -8.53 -1.57
N LEU A 69 11.22 -8.29 -2.81
CA LEU A 69 12.47 -7.61 -3.07
C LEU A 69 12.28 -6.12 -2.73
N PRO A 70 13.34 -5.41 -2.28
CA PRO A 70 13.26 -3.98 -1.97
C PRO A 70 12.68 -3.14 -3.11
N ASP A 71 12.99 -3.51 -4.35
CA ASP A 71 12.54 -2.81 -5.55
C ASP A 71 11.15 -3.26 -6.04
N HIS A 72 10.60 -4.36 -5.50
CA HIS A 72 9.26 -4.81 -5.86
C HIS A 72 8.21 -3.95 -5.18
N LYS A 73 7.48 -3.20 -5.99
CA LYS A 73 6.23 -2.55 -5.61
C LYS A 73 5.14 -3.26 -6.39
N ALA A 74 4.22 -3.91 -5.70
CA ALA A 74 3.10 -4.55 -6.35
C ALA A 74 2.33 -3.51 -7.19
N GLY A 75 2.28 -3.76 -8.50
CA GLY A 75 1.53 -2.96 -9.46
C GLY A 75 0.04 -3.25 -9.36
N PHE A 76 -0.75 -2.71 -10.29
CA PHE A 76 -2.11 -3.19 -10.52
C PHE A 76 -2.08 -4.47 -11.35
N SER A 77 -3.01 -5.39 -11.10
CA SER A 77 -3.37 -6.41 -12.09
C SER A 77 -4.02 -5.77 -13.32
N GLU A 78 -4.15 -6.48 -14.45
CA GLU A 78 -4.83 -5.93 -15.63
C GLU A 78 -6.28 -5.52 -15.32
N GLU A 79 -6.98 -6.32 -14.50
CA GLU A 79 -8.35 -6.01 -14.05
C GLU A 79 -8.38 -4.77 -13.16
N GLN A 80 -7.46 -4.68 -12.19
CA GLN A 80 -7.35 -3.51 -11.32
C GLN A 80 -6.97 -2.27 -12.11
N GLN A 81 -6.08 -2.38 -13.10
CA GLN A 81 -5.66 -1.28 -13.96
C GLN A 81 -6.85 -0.75 -14.76
N ALA A 82 -7.71 -1.62 -15.30
CA ALA A 82 -8.91 -1.23 -16.01
C ALA A 82 -9.94 -0.52 -15.11
N ILE A 83 -10.06 -0.96 -13.84
CA ILE A 83 -10.88 -0.27 -12.84
C ILE A 83 -10.28 1.09 -12.50
N TRP A 84 -8.96 1.13 -12.26
CA TRP A 84 -8.24 2.35 -11.89
C TRP A 84 -8.34 3.42 -12.98
N GLN A 85 -8.17 3.05 -14.26
CA GLN A 85 -8.31 3.98 -15.39
C GLN A 85 -9.69 4.66 -15.47
N LYS A 86 -10.75 4.02 -14.97
CA LYS A 86 -12.10 4.62 -14.88
C LYS A 86 -12.26 5.49 -13.64
N ALA A 87 -11.67 5.08 -12.51
CA ALA A 87 -11.81 5.74 -11.22
C ALA A 87 -10.89 6.97 -11.07
N GLU A 88 -9.68 6.91 -11.59
CA GLU A 88 -8.66 7.97 -11.53
C GLU A 88 -9.17 9.36 -11.95
N PRO A 89 -9.82 9.54 -13.11
CA PRO A 89 -10.31 10.87 -13.51
C PRO A 89 -11.45 11.40 -12.62
N LEU A 90 -12.11 10.56 -11.83
CA LEU A 90 -13.14 10.98 -10.88
C LEU A 90 -12.54 11.60 -9.62
N PHE A 91 -11.29 11.27 -9.28
CA PHE A 91 -10.58 11.87 -8.16
C PHE A 91 -10.17 13.32 -8.49
N GLY A 92 -11.09 14.25 -8.20
CA GLY A 92 -10.85 15.69 -8.16
C GLY A 92 -10.43 16.16 -6.77
N ASP A 93 -10.96 17.33 -6.36
CA ASP A 93 -10.69 17.92 -5.05
C ASP A 93 -11.44 17.25 -3.88
N GLU A 94 -12.53 16.55 -4.18
CA GLU A 94 -13.43 15.92 -3.22
C GLU A 94 -13.09 14.44 -2.98
N PRO A 95 -13.33 13.92 -1.77
CA PRO A 95 -13.08 12.53 -1.47
C PRO A 95 -14.17 11.64 -2.03
N TRP A 96 -13.78 10.40 -2.34
CA TRP A 96 -14.73 9.39 -2.77
C TRP A 96 -14.85 8.26 -1.76
N TRP A 97 -16.08 7.79 -1.59
CA TRP A 97 -16.34 6.51 -0.95
C TRP A 97 -16.21 5.38 -1.97
N VAL A 98 -15.65 4.25 -1.53
CA VAL A 98 -15.54 3.03 -2.34
C VAL A 98 -16.87 2.67 -3.01
N ARG A 99 -17.96 2.67 -2.23
CA ARG A 99 -19.30 2.29 -2.73
C ARG A 99 -19.80 3.23 -3.81
N ASP A 100 -19.52 4.52 -3.67
CA ASP A 100 -20.05 5.53 -4.60
C ASP A 100 -19.23 5.51 -5.89
N LEU A 101 -17.91 5.33 -5.82
CA LEU A 101 -17.08 5.04 -6.99
C LEU A 101 -17.51 3.76 -7.71
N ALA A 102 -17.73 2.68 -6.96
CA ALA A 102 -18.15 1.41 -7.55
C ALA A 102 -19.45 1.54 -8.35
N LYS A 103 -20.40 2.36 -7.86
CA LYS A 103 -21.63 2.69 -8.58
C LYS A 103 -21.36 3.53 -9.83
N GLU A 104 -20.56 4.58 -9.69
CA GLU A 104 -20.24 5.51 -10.78
C GLU A 104 -19.53 4.80 -11.95
N THR A 105 -18.61 3.88 -11.64
CA THR A 105 -17.85 3.14 -12.65
C THR A 105 -18.49 1.83 -13.08
N GLY A 106 -19.64 1.46 -12.48
CA GLY A 106 -20.34 0.21 -12.76
C GLY A 106 -19.54 -1.05 -12.44
N THR A 107 -18.75 -1.03 -11.36
CA THR A 107 -17.86 -2.12 -10.95
C THR A 107 -18.36 -2.77 -9.67
N ASP A 108 -17.97 -4.04 -9.43
CA ASP A 108 -18.19 -4.68 -8.14
C ASP A 108 -17.52 -3.89 -7.00
N GLU A 109 -18.19 -3.76 -5.86
CA GLU A 109 -17.72 -2.98 -4.72
C GLU A 109 -16.46 -3.57 -4.09
N GLN A 110 -16.37 -4.90 -4.00
CA GLN A 110 -15.21 -5.57 -3.44
C GLN A 110 -14.00 -5.46 -4.37
N ALA A 111 -14.20 -5.59 -5.68
CA ALA A 111 -13.16 -5.34 -6.68
C ALA A 111 -12.64 -3.90 -6.60
N MET A 112 -13.54 -2.91 -6.57
CA MET A 112 -13.18 -1.48 -6.39
C MET A 112 -12.40 -1.27 -5.09
N ARG A 113 -12.84 -1.86 -3.98
CA ARG A 113 -12.14 -1.76 -2.69
C ARG A 113 -10.71 -2.27 -2.76
N LEU A 114 -10.48 -3.40 -3.42
CA LEU A 114 -9.14 -3.97 -3.58
C LEU A 114 -8.26 -3.10 -4.47
N THR A 115 -8.78 -2.61 -5.60
CA THR A 115 -8.07 -1.68 -6.47
C THR A 115 -7.67 -0.40 -5.74
N LEU A 116 -8.58 0.23 -5.00
CA LEU A 116 -8.28 1.46 -4.26
C LEU A 116 -7.29 1.23 -3.11
N ARG A 117 -7.33 0.07 -2.46
CA ARG A 117 -6.29 -0.30 -1.47
C ARG A 117 -4.92 -0.43 -2.12
N GLN A 118 -4.85 -1.04 -3.29
CA GLN A 118 -3.61 -1.17 -4.05
C GLN A 118 -3.08 0.21 -4.48
N ALA A 119 -3.97 1.07 -4.99
CA ALA A 119 -3.64 2.46 -5.34
C ALA A 119 -3.10 3.24 -4.13
N ALA A 120 -3.67 3.01 -2.95
CA ALA A 120 -3.22 3.64 -1.71
C ALA A 120 -1.85 3.13 -1.26
N GLN A 121 -1.59 1.82 -1.37
CA GLN A 121 -0.28 1.24 -1.07
C GLN A 121 0.81 1.76 -2.03
N GLN A 122 0.46 2.06 -3.28
CA GLN A 122 1.36 2.70 -4.24
C GLN A 122 1.55 4.20 -3.99
N GLY A 123 0.81 4.80 -3.04
CA GLY A 123 0.89 6.23 -2.76
C GLY A 123 0.31 7.10 -3.86
N ILE A 124 -0.74 6.63 -4.54
CA ILE A 124 -1.49 7.43 -5.53
C ILE A 124 -2.64 8.18 -4.83
N ILE A 125 -3.30 7.49 -3.90
CA ILE A 125 -4.39 8.02 -3.07
C ILE A 125 -4.15 7.68 -1.60
N THR A 126 -4.89 8.31 -0.70
CA THR A 126 -4.78 8.12 0.74
C THR A 126 -6.15 7.88 1.36
N ALA A 127 -6.26 6.82 2.17
CA ALA A 127 -7.46 6.57 2.96
C ALA A 127 -7.42 7.40 4.26
N ILE A 128 -8.26 8.44 4.35
CA ILE A 128 -8.39 9.22 5.60
C ILE A 128 -9.23 8.48 6.66
N VAL A 129 -10.14 7.62 6.21
CA VAL A 129 -10.90 6.70 7.03
C VAL A 129 -11.23 5.47 6.19
N LYS A 130 -11.61 4.36 6.83
CA LYS A 130 -12.01 3.15 6.12
C LYS A 130 -13.01 3.46 4.99
N ASP A 131 -12.66 3.00 3.80
CA ASP A 131 -13.42 3.11 2.55
C ASP A 131 -13.62 4.54 2.01
N ARG A 132 -12.90 5.55 2.52
CA ARG A 132 -12.92 6.92 1.99
C ARG A 132 -11.52 7.39 1.62
N TYR A 133 -11.35 7.76 0.35
CA TYR A 133 -10.05 8.08 -0.23
C TYR A 133 -9.99 9.51 -0.78
N TYR A 134 -8.83 10.14 -0.62
CA TYR A 134 -8.44 11.41 -1.25
C TYR A 134 -7.23 11.20 -2.16
N ARG A 135 -7.04 12.13 -3.10
CA ARG A 135 -5.79 12.24 -3.84
C ARG A 135 -4.69 12.82 -2.95
N ASN A 136 -3.45 12.41 -3.18
CA ASN A 136 -2.35 12.72 -2.26
C ASN A 136 -1.95 14.20 -2.22
N ASP A 137 -2.12 14.92 -3.32
CA ASP A 137 -1.94 16.37 -3.37
C ASP A 137 -2.85 17.11 -2.38
N ARG A 138 -4.13 16.70 -2.28
CA ARG A 138 -5.07 17.27 -1.29
C ARG A 138 -4.64 17.00 0.14
N ILE A 139 -4.05 15.84 0.43
CA ILE A 139 -3.51 15.54 1.76
C ILE A 139 -2.35 16.49 2.11
N VAL A 140 -1.48 16.79 1.14
CA VAL A 140 -0.39 17.76 1.35
C VAL A 140 -0.93 19.17 1.60
N GLU A 141 -1.97 19.58 0.87
CA GLU A 141 -2.66 20.86 1.11
C GLU A 141 -3.27 20.93 2.51
N PHE A 142 -3.91 19.86 2.99
CA PHE A 142 -4.45 19.79 4.35
C PHE A 142 -3.34 19.93 5.39
N ALA A 143 -2.20 19.25 5.20
CA ALA A 143 -1.07 19.36 6.11
C ALA A 143 -0.49 20.80 6.15
N ASN A 144 -0.41 21.47 5.00
CA ASN A 144 0.03 22.87 4.94
C ASN A 144 -0.94 23.79 5.70
N MET A 145 -2.25 23.62 5.48
CA MET A 145 -3.26 24.41 6.16
C MET A 145 -3.25 24.22 7.68
N ILE A 146 -3.00 22.99 8.16
CA ILE A 146 -2.86 22.71 9.59
C ILE A 146 -1.65 23.47 10.17
N ARG A 147 -0.51 23.51 9.46
CA ARG A 147 0.68 24.26 9.89
C ARG A 147 0.43 25.77 9.94
N ASP A 148 -0.31 26.31 8.97
CA ASP A 148 -0.64 27.74 8.95
C ASP A 148 -1.55 28.10 10.14
N LEU A 149 -2.54 27.26 10.46
CA LEU A 149 -3.43 27.45 11.60
C LEU A 149 -2.69 27.43 12.94
N ASP A 150 -1.70 26.55 13.09
CA ASP A 150 -0.86 26.50 14.28
C ASP A 150 -0.06 27.82 14.47
N GLN A 151 0.48 28.37 13.37
CA GLN A 151 1.20 29.65 13.40
C GLN A 151 0.29 30.85 13.68
N GLU A 152 -0.92 30.87 13.14
CA GLU A 152 -1.86 32.00 13.28
C GLU A 152 -2.56 32.02 14.65
N CYS A 153 -3.01 30.86 15.13
CA CYS A 153 -3.87 30.76 16.31
C CYS A 153 -3.15 30.20 17.55
N GLY A 154 -1.94 29.65 17.41
CA GLY A 154 -1.21 28.95 18.50
C GLY A 154 -1.88 27.66 18.98
N SER A 155 -2.88 27.18 18.23
CA SER A 155 -3.62 25.94 18.49
C SER A 155 -4.41 25.56 17.24
N THR A 156 -4.42 24.28 16.87
CA THR A 156 -5.32 23.76 15.83
C THR A 156 -6.62 23.28 16.47
N CYS A 157 -7.71 24.02 16.29
CA CYS A 157 -9.05 23.54 16.65
C CYS A 157 -9.84 23.07 15.43
N ALA A 158 -10.71 22.07 15.61
CA ALA A 158 -11.51 21.51 14.52
C ALA A 158 -12.49 22.52 13.89
N ALA A 159 -12.84 23.59 14.60
CA ALA A 159 -13.70 24.64 14.06
C ALA A 159 -12.94 25.52 13.06
N ASP A 160 -11.73 25.97 13.40
CA ASP A 160 -10.91 26.81 12.52
C ASP A 160 -10.49 26.06 11.26
N PHE A 161 -10.11 24.78 11.43
CA PHE A 161 -9.76 23.92 10.30
C PHE A 161 -10.95 23.69 9.36
N ARG A 162 -12.14 23.45 9.92
CA ARG A 162 -13.39 23.33 9.16
C ARG A 162 -13.70 24.62 8.40
N ASP A 163 -13.62 25.77 9.08
CA ASP A 163 -14.02 27.06 8.53
C ASP A 163 -13.06 27.51 7.41
N ARG A 164 -11.77 27.18 7.52
CA ARG A 164 -10.77 27.45 6.48
C ARG A 164 -10.87 26.52 5.28
N LEU A 165 -11.19 25.24 5.50
CA LEU A 165 -11.41 24.26 4.43
C LEU A 165 -12.78 24.39 3.74
N GLY A 166 -13.76 25.02 4.39
CA GLY A 166 -15.14 25.06 3.90
C GLY A 166 -15.84 23.69 3.91
N VAL A 167 -15.31 22.70 4.65
CA VAL A 167 -15.86 21.33 4.71
C VAL A 167 -16.81 21.15 5.90
N GLY A 168 -17.59 20.07 5.91
CA GLY A 168 -18.42 19.73 7.07
C GLY A 168 -17.57 19.31 8.29
N ARG A 169 -18.05 19.59 9.51
CA ARG A 169 -17.37 19.24 10.78
C ARG A 169 -16.91 17.79 10.86
N LYS A 170 -17.73 16.84 10.36
CA LYS A 170 -17.40 15.42 10.36
C LYS A 170 -16.16 15.12 9.52
N LEU A 171 -16.05 15.74 8.35
CA LEU A 171 -14.92 15.53 7.45
C LEU A 171 -13.65 16.18 8.02
N ALA A 172 -13.77 17.39 8.58
CA ALA A 172 -12.66 18.06 9.26
C ALA A 172 -12.08 17.19 10.38
N ILE A 173 -12.93 16.61 11.24
CA ILE A 173 -12.48 15.72 12.32
C ILE A 173 -11.78 14.47 11.76
N GLN A 174 -12.33 13.83 10.72
CA GLN A 174 -11.73 12.63 10.13
C GLN A 174 -10.36 12.90 9.50
N ILE A 175 -10.16 14.08 8.90
CA ILE A 175 -8.87 14.48 8.37
C ILE A 175 -7.88 14.72 9.52
N LEU A 176 -8.31 15.38 10.61
CA LEU A 176 -7.47 15.59 11.78
C LEU A 176 -7.12 14.29 12.53
N GLU A 177 -8.03 13.31 12.56
CA GLU A 177 -7.78 11.97 13.15
C GLU A 177 -6.86 11.10 12.29
N TYR A 178 -6.74 11.41 11.00
CA TYR A 178 -5.83 10.72 10.09
C TYR A 178 -4.36 11.13 10.31
N PHE A 179 -4.12 12.41 10.59
CA PHE A 179 -2.79 12.95 10.91
C PHE A 179 -2.38 12.65 12.35
#